data_AF-A0A846ADL7-F1
#
_entry.id   AF-A0A846ADL7-F1
#
_cell.length_a   1.000
_cell.length_b   1.000
_cell.length_c   1.000
_cell.angle_alpha   90.00
_cell.angle_beta   90.00
_cell.angle_gamma   90.00
#
_symmetry.space_group_name_H-M   'P 1'
#
loop_
_entity.id
_entity.type
_entity.pdbx_description
1 polymer ?
#
loop_
_entity_poly.entity_id
_entity_poly.type
_entity_poly.pdbx_seq_one_letter_code
_entity_poly.pdbx_strand_id
1 'polypeptide(L)'
;MLLPNKVYSSQDMNDYCLIKMSDFSSLIAISQNCKTPVFALTKEQIRQGGQVLENTLKAQDTFRDRFSTLADRIINLTSNAVCA
;
A
#
# COMPACT_ATOMS: atom_id res chain seq x y z
N MET A 1 -13.02 21.52 1.31
CA MET A 1 -13.94 20.71 0.48
C MET A 1 -13.86 19.28 0.97
N LEU A 2 -15.02 18.67 1.26
CA LEU A 2 -15.17 17.24 1.58
C LEU A 2 -16.18 16.67 0.59
N LEU A 3 -15.93 15.45 0.08
CA LEU A 3 -16.86 14.80 -0.85
C LEU A 3 -18.12 14.32 -0.09
N PRO A 4 -19.26 14.12 -0.77
CA PRO A 4 -20.41 13.49 -0.15
C PRO A 4 -20.10 12.07 0.34
N ASN A 5 -20.64 11.67 1.50
CA ASN A 5 -20.41 10.33 2.09
C ASN A 5 -20.69 9.16 1.12
N LYS A 6 -21.69 9.31 0.23
CA LYS A 6 -22.01 8.31 -0.79
C LYS A 6 -20.82 8.01 -1.73
N VAL A 7 -19.99 9.00 -2.02
CA VAL A 7 -18.82 8.86 -2.89
C VAL A 7 -17.73 8.03 -2.17
N TYR A 8 -17.49 8.31 -0.89
CA TYR A 8 -16.58 7.51 -0.06
C TYR A 8 -17.05 6.06 0.09
N SER A 9 -18.35 5.84 0.33
CA SER A 9 -18.93 4.49 0.43
C SER A 9 -18.82 3.70 -0.87
N SER A 10 -18.84 4.35 -2.03
CA SER A 10 -18.66 3.67 -3.32
C SER A 10 -17.26 3.09 -3.54
N GLN A 11 -16.28 3.55 -2.75
CA GLN A 11 -14.88 3.09 -2.80
C GLN A 11 -14.49 2.27 -1.55
N ASP A 12 -15.47 1.79 -0.78
CA ASP A 12 -15.26 1.10 0.51
C ASP A 12 -14.44 1.91 1.52
N MET A 13 -14.53 3.25 1.48
CA MET A 13 -13.83 4.17 2.39
C MET A 13 -14.79 4.70 3.45
N ASN A 14 -15.42 3.79 4.19
CA ASN A 14 -16.44 4.12 5.21
C ASN A 14 -15.84 4.50 6.57
N ASP A 15 -14.54 4.25 6.77
CA ASP A 15 -13.81 4.63 7.97
C ASP A 15 -12.69 5.64 7.64
N TYR A 16 -12.06 6.18 8.68
CA TYR A 16 -10.88 7.03 8.54
C TYR A 16 -9.58 6.23 8.36
N CYS A 17 -9.66 4.90 8.25
CA CYS A 17 -8.53 4.01 8.10
C CYS A 17 -8.34 3.66 6.62
N LEU A 18 -7.46 4.40 5.94
CA LEU A 18 -7.21 4.18 4.50
C LEU A 18 -6.79 2.75 4.18
N ILE A 19 -5.89 2.18 4.98
CA ILE A 19 -5.41 0.81 4.83
C ILE A 19 -4.71 0.31 6.09
N LYS A 20 -4.85 -0.99 6.39
CA LYS A 20 -4.12 -1.66 7.46
C LYS A 20 -3.11 -2.65 6.86
N MET A 21 -1.85 -2.54 7.26
CA MET A 21 -0.75 -3.37 6.75
C MET A 21 0.10 -3.88 7.90
N SER A 22 -0.06 -5.16 8.25
CA SER A 22 0.60 -5.77 9.41
C SER A 22 2.10 -6.03 9.19
N ASP A 23 2.49 -6.35 7.95
CA ASP A 23 3.85 -6.81 7.62
C ASP A 23 4.81 -5.69 7.16
N PHE A 24 4.37 -4.43 7.31
CA PHE A 24 5.11 -3.26 6.81
C PHE A 24 6.34 -2.90 7.65
N SER A 25 6.30 -3.15 8.97
CA SER A 25 7.29 -2.64 9.93
C SER A 25 8.73 -3.07 9.64
N SER A 26 8.94 -4.29 9.16
CA SER A 26 10.28 -4.78 8.81
C SER A 26 10.73 -4.31 7.43
N LEU A 27 9.79 -4.29 6.47
CA LEU A 27 10.05 -3.88 5.09
C LEU A 27 10.37 -2.38 4.97
N ILE A 28 9.71 -1.52 5.75
CA ILE A 28 9.93 -0.07 5.69
C ILE A 28 11.31 0.33 6.17
N ALA A 29 11.85 -0.35 7.18
CA ALA A 29 13.21 -0.11 7.67
C ALA A 29 14.25 -0.40 6.57
N ILE A 30 14.07 -1.50 5.83
CA ILE A 30 14.96 -1.87 4.71
C ILE A 30 14.80 -0.86 3.56
N SER A 31 13.56 -0.53 3.21
CA SER A 31 13.22 0.46 2.18
C SER A 31 13.88 1.82 2.41
N GLN A 32 13.85 2.32 3.65
CA GLN A 32 14.47 3.60 4.02
C GLN A 32 16.00 3.55 3.91
N ASN A 33 16.62 2.46 4.36
CA ASN A 33 18.07 2.29 4.26
C ASN A 33 18.54 2.20 2.80
N CYS A 34 17.83 1.44 1.97
CA CYS A 34 18.15 1.24 0.56
C CYS A 34 17.62 2.33 -0.37
N LYS A 35 16.85 3.31 0.16
CA LYS A 35 16.16 4.36 -0.61
C LYS A 35 15.36 3.80 -1.79
N THR A 36 14.77 2.63 -1.58
CA THR A 36 14.04 1.87 -2.60
C THR A 36 12.61 1.66 -2.12
N PRO A 37 11.56 1.88 -2.94
CA PRO A 37 10.18 1.62 -2.53
C PRO A 37 10.00 0.20 -1.99
N VAL A 38 9.13 0.03 -0.98
CA VAL A 38 8.91 -1.28 -0.31
C VAL A 38 8.59 -2.40 -1.31
N PHE A 39 7.70 -2.14 -2.28
CA PHE A 39 7.32 -3.08 -3.33
C PHE A 39 8.40 -3.35 -4.39
N ALA A 40 9.49 -2.58 -4.37
CA ALA A 40 10.60 -2.67 -5.34
C ALA A 40 11.92 -3.15 -4.70
N LEU A 41 11.91 -3.49 -3.40
CA LEU A 41 13.07 -4.07 -2.73
C LEU A 41 13.50 -5.38 -3.40
N THR A 42 14.78 -5.49 -3.68
CA THR A 42 15.41 -6.68 -4.27
C THR A 42 15.79 -7.69 -3.19
N LYS A 43 15.99 -8.96 -3.58
CA LYS A 43 16.45 -10.02 -2.66
C LYS A 43 17.78 -9.66 -2.01
N GLU A 44 18.66 -9.03 -2.79
CA GLU A 44 19.99 -8.57 -2.40
C GLU A 44 19.94 -7.44 -1.37
N GLN A 45 18.92 -6.57 -1.44
CA GLN A 45 18.68 -5.50 -0.47
C GLN A 45 18.08 -6.01 0.83
N ILE A 46 17.21 -7.03 0.76
CA ILE A 46 16.58 -7.63 1.94
C ILE A 46 17.64 -8.34 2.81
N ARG A 47 18.70 -8.90 2.20
CA ARG A 47 19.84 -9.55 2.91
C ARG A 47 19.40 -10.64 3.90
N GLN A 48 18.24 -11.26 3.68
CA GLN A 48 17.75 -12.42 4.42
C GLN A 48 17.79 -13.65 3.54
N GLY A 49 17.89 -14.83 4.14
CA GLY A 49 17.91 -16.12 3.44
C GLY A 49 16.84 -17.08 3.96
N GLY A 50 16.60 -18.15 3.20
CA GLY A 50 15.66 -19.21 3.58
C GLY A 50 14.21 -18.76 3.68
N GLN A 51 13.44 -19.39 4.58
CA GLN A 51 12.00 -19.17 4.75
C GLN A 51 11.63 -17.71 5.04
N VAL A 52 12.53 -16.97 5.69
CA VAL A 52 12.32 -15.55 6.02
C VAL A 52 12.29 -14.71 4.75
N LEU A 53 13.20 -14.95 3.80
CA LEU A 53 13.21 -14.24 2.52
C LEU A 53 11.90 -14.48 1.75
N GLU A 54 11.44 -15.73 1.68
CA GLU A 54 10.18 -16.07 1.02
C GLU A 54 8.98 -15.35 1.64
N ASN A 55 8.92 -15.30 2.97
CA ASN A 55 7.85 -14.60 3.70
C ASN A 55 7.93 -13.09 3.47
N THR A 56 9.13 -12.51 3.46
CA THR A 56 9.35 -11.09 3.18
C THR A 56 8.94 -10.73 1.74
N LEU A 57 9.21 -11.58 0.76
CA LEU A 57 8.77 -11.39 -0.62
C LEU A 57 7.24 -11.49 -0.75
N LYS A 58 6.60 -12.46 -0.09
CA LYS A 58 5.13 -12.55 -0.05
C LYS A 58 4.50 -11.32 0.62
N ALA A 59 5.11 -10.81 1.68
CA ALA A 59 4.68 -9.59 2.34
C ALA A 59 4.85 -8.37 1.41
N GLN A 60 5.92 -8.32 0.62
CA GLN A 60 6.13 -7.31 -0.40
C GLN A 60 5.05 -7.35 -1.49
N ASP A 61 4.72 -8.54 -2.00
CA ASP A 61 3.64 -8.72 -2.99
C ASP A 61 2.30 -8.27 -2.42
N THR A 62 1.98 -8.72 -1.21
CA THR A 62 0.77 -8.30 -0.49
C THR A 62 0.73 -6.79 -0.27
N PHE A 63 1.89 -6.18 0.00
CA PHE A 63 2.01 -4.73 0.13
C PHE A 63 1.66 -4.03 -1.18
N ARG A 64 2.24 -4.48 -2.30
CA ARG A 64 2.00 -3.92 -3.63
C ARG A 64 0.51 -3.94 -3.97
N ASP A 65 -0.13 -5.09 -3.84
CA ASP A 65 -1.53 -5.26 -4.26
C ASP A 65 -2.48 -4.38 -3.43
N ARG A 66 -2.24 -4.33 -2.11
CA ARG A 66 -2.97 -3.48 -1.17
C ARG A 66 -2.78 -1.99 -1.46
N PHE A 67 -1.53 -1.58 -1.71
CA PHE A 67 -1.20 -0.19 -1.99
C PHE A 67 -1.79 0.26 -3.35
N SER A 68 -1.71 -0.58 -4.39
CA SER A 68 -2.33 -0.33 -5.68
C SER A 68 -3.85 -0.18 -5.56
N THR A 69 -4.51 -1.08 -4.83
CA THR A 69 -5.96 -1.00 -4.59
C THR A 69 -6.35 0.32 -3.91
N LEU A 70 -5.56 0.76 -2.92
CA LEU A 70 -5.79 2.06 -2.28
C LEU A 70 -5.57 3.22 -3.27
N ALA A 71 -4.52 3.18 -4.09
CA ALA A 71 -4.27 4.20 -5.09
C ALA A 71 -5.43 4.33 -6.07
N ASP A 72 -5.97 3.22 -6.57
CA ASP A 72 -7.14 3.21 -7.46
C ASP A 72 -8.37 3.83 -6.81
N ARG A 73 -8.64 3.50 -5.54
CA ARG A 73 -9.73 4.11 -4.76
C ARG A 73 -9.58 5.63 -4.67
N ILE A 74 -8.37 6.11 -4.35
CA ILE A 74 -8.10 7.55 -4.26
C ILE A 74 -8.25 8.24 -5.62
N ILE A 75 -7.73 7.64 -6.70
CA ILE A 75 -7.88 8.16 -8.06
C ILE A 75 -9.36 8.24 -8.46
N ASN A 76 -10.15 7.24 -8.13
CA ASN A 76 -11.59 7.25 -8.40
C ASN A 76 -12.29 8.35 -7.60
N LEU A 77 -11.94 8.55 -6.33
CA LEU A 77 -12.50 9.63 -5.52
C LEU A 77 -12.19 11.01 -6.10
N THR A 78 -10.95 11.24 -6.51
CA THR A 78 -10.51 12.54 -7.04
C THR A 78 -11.02 12.78 -8.45
N SER A 79 -11.15 11.76 -9.28
CA SER A 79 -11.72 11.88 -10.63
C SER A 79 -13.21 12.26 -10.59
N ASN A 80 -13.96 11.72 -9.63
CA ASN A 80 -15.35 12.11 -9.40
C ASN A 80 -15.49 13.55 -8.83
N ALA A 81 -14.46 14.08 -8.19
CA ALA A 81 -14.49 15.42 -7.60
C ALA A 81 -14.39 16.55 -8.61
N VAL A 82 -13.83 16.31 -9.80
CA VAL A 82 -13.55 17.34 -10.82
C VAL A 82 -14.76 17.62 -11.72
N CYS A 83 -15.79 16.77 -11.69
CA CYS A 83 -16.99 16.90 -12.54
C CYS A 83 -18.26 17.29 -11.76
N ALA A 84 -18.15 17.76 -10.51
CA ALA A 84 -19.27 18.15 -9.66
C ALA A 84 -19.40 19.67 -9.49
#